data_AF-Q03PU3-F1
#
_entry.id   AF-Q03PU3-F1
#
_cell.length_a   1.000
_cell.length_b   1.000
_cell.length_c   1.000
_cell.angle_alpha   90.00
_cell.angle_beta   90.00
_cell.angle_gamma   90.00
#
_symmetry.space_group_name_H-M   'P 1'
#
loop_
_entity.id
_entity.type
_entity.pdbx_description
1 polymer ?
#
loop_
_entity_poly.entity_id
_entity_poly.type
_entity_poly.pdbx_seq_one_letter_code
_entity_poly.pdbx_strand_id
1 'polypeptide(L)'
;MEQSTTNATTSEASDQVKRGLKTRHVSMIALGGCIGTGLFVASGSAISTAGPGGALVAYVAMGLMVYFLMTSLGEMATNMPISGSFAAYSAKYVDPALGFAMGWNYWFNWAITVAVDISTAALVMKFWLPGIPGWIWSLIALVIIFVINALSVQAFGETEFWMSLIKVVTIFVFLAVGLMTIVGIMGGHATGLENFTYKKAPFVGGFPAILSVFVVAGFSFQGTELVGITAGESKDPAHSVPKAINQVFWRIILFYILAIFVIAAVLPYTSPDLLGSSASDVAISPFTLVFQRAGLAAAAGVMNAVILTSVLSAANSGMYASTRMLYSLSKEGYAPKLFERTGKNGIPYPALFATTIVAALTFISSIAGPQIYLWLVAASGLTGFIAWFGIALSHFRFRRAFMKQGHKLSELSYHAKWFPIGPILALILCVAVIVGQDPQSFFSGHWEQVLVTYISVPLVLVLYLGYKFKKHTKLIPLDQVDVSPVHKDGTLKESSTKD
;
A
#
# COMPACT_ATOMS: atom_id res chain seq x y z
N MET A 1 -20.67 -21.25 -55.22
CA MET A 1 -20.15 -22.44 -54.51
C MET A 1 -18.92 -22.00 -53.74
N GLU A 2 -18.91 -22.36 -52.46
CA GLU A 2 -18.24 -21.68 -51.34
C GLU A 2 -16.72 -21.50 -51.46
N GLN A 3 -16.28 -20.30 -51.10
CA GLN A 3 -14.95 -20.04 -50.54
C GLN A 3 -14.91 -20.59 -49.12
N SER A 4 -14.05 -21.58 -48.87
CA SER A 4 -13.78 -22.08 -47.52
C SER A 4 -12.87 -21.09 -46.78
N THR A 5 -13.45 -20.48 -45.76
CA THR A 5 -12.87 -19.54 -44.82
C THR A 5 -12.01 -20.26 -43.76
N THR A 6 -10.75 -19.82 -43.68
CA THR A 6 -9.99 -19.46 -42.47
C THR A 6 -10.36 -20.14 -41.14
N ASN A 7 -9.62 -21.19 -40.76
CA ASN A 7 -9.50 -21.66 -39.38
C ASN A 7 -8.43 -20.84 -38.63
N ALA A 8 -8.78 -19.65 -38.15
CA ALA A 8 -7.95 -18.83 -37.28
C ALA A 8 -8.71 -18.43 -36.01
N THR A 9 -9.06 -19.41 -35.18
CA THR A 9 -9.66 -19.17 -33.85
C THR A 9 -9.12 -20.20 -32.85
N THR A 10 -7.92 -19.99 -32.32
CA THR A 10 -7.45 -20.71 -31.11
C THR A 10 -6.31 -20.05 -30.31
N SER A 11 -5.86 -18.80 -30.57
CA SER A 11 -4.72 -18.23 -29.81
C SER A 11 -5.04 -17.07 -28.83
N GLU A 12 -6.27 -16.58 -28.73
CA GLU A 12 -6.58 -15.42 -27.86
C GLU A 12 -6.84 -15.76 -26.37
N ALA A 13 -6.93 -17.05 -26.02
CA ALA A 13 -7.17 -17.48 -24.64
C ALA A 13 -5.89 -17.60 -23.77
N SER A 14 -4.71 -17.25 -24.28
CA SER A 14 -3.43 -17.59 -23.64
C SER A 14 -2.81 -16.52 -22.74
N ASP A 15 -3.15 -15.24 -22.91
CA ASP A 15 -2.52 -14.12 -22.19
C ASP A 15 -3.48 -13.44 -21.20
N GLN A 16 -4.00 -14.21 -20.25
CA GLN A 16 -4.81 -13.69 -19.15
C GLN A 16 -4.34 -14.20 -17.78
N VAL A 17 -4.43 -13.35 -16.77
CA VAL A 17 -4.25 -13.74 -15.36
C VAL A 17 -5.43 -14.60 -14.88
N LYS A 18 -5.15 -15.60 -14.04
CA LYS A 18 -6.20 -16.51 -13.55
C LYS A 18 -6.94 -15.91 -12.36
N ARG A 19 -8.28 -16.01 -12.37
CA ARG A 19 -9.13 -15.66 -11.22
C ARG A 19 -9.11 -16.76 -10.15
N GLY A 20 -8.04 -16.80 -9.37
CA GLY A 20 -7.77 -17.85 -8.39
C GLY A 20 -8.08 -17.50 -6.93
N LEU A 21 -8.17 -16.21 -6.59
CA LEU A 21 -8.26 -15.75 -5.21
C LEU A 21 -9.65 -15.99 -4.63
N LYS A 22 -9.71 -16.64 -3.46
CA LYS A 22 -10.93 -16.82 -2.67
C LYS A 22 -11.22 -15.55 -1.88
N THR A 23 -12.45 -15.36 -1.42
CA THR A 23 -12.84 -14.23 -0.57
C THR A 23 -11.94 -14.08 0.66
N ARG A 24 -11.57 -15.20 1.31
CA ARG A 24 -10.65 -15.16 2.46
C ARG A 24 -9.26 -14.63 2.09
N HIS A 25 -8.78 -14.92 0.88
CA HIS A 25 -7.51 -14.40 0.39
C HIS A 25 -7.60 -12.90 0.21
N VAL A 26 -8.60 -12.41 -0.53
CA VAL A 26 -8.80 -10.97 -0.76
C VAL A 26 -8.94 -10.20 0.55
N SER A 27 -9.71 -10.73 1.51
CA SER A 27 -9.85 -10.12 2.84
C SER A 27 -8.53 -10.08 3.61
N MET A 28 -7.76 -11.18 3.63
CA MET A 28 -6.48 -11.24 4.34
C MET A 28 -5.36 -10.47 3.64
N ILE A 29 -5.31 -10.43 2.31
CA ILE A 29 -4.34 -9.61 1.56
C ILE A 29 -4.55 -8.14 1.92
N ALA A 30 -5.81 -7.69 1.96
CA ALA A 30 -6.13 -6.34 2.40
C ALA A 30 -5.84 -6.12 3.92
N LEU A 31 -5.73 -7.18 4.73
CA LEU A 31 -5.35 -7.09 6.16
C LEU A 31 -3.84 -6.98 6.29
N GLY A 32 -3.10 -7.95 5.76
CA GLY A 32 -1.66 -8.05 5.92
C GLY A 32 -0.87 -7.06 5.09
N GLY A 33 -1.41 -6.63 3.94
CA GLY A 33 -0.74 -5.69 3.05
C GLY A 33 -0.49 -4.32 3.67
N CYS A 34 -1.32 -3.89 4.62
CA CYS A 34 -1.10 -2.64 5.35
C CYS A 34 -0.47 -2.82 6.74
N ILE A 35 -0.58 -4.01 7.34
CA ILE A 35 0.11 -4.30 8.60
C ILE A 35 1.55 -4.68 8.28
N GLY A 36 2.47 -3.72 8.41
CA GLY A 36 3.86 -3.86 8.01
C GLY A 36 4.87 -3.20 8.94
N THR A 37 6.04 -2.91 8.38
CA THR A 37 7.13 -2.16 9.00
C THR A 37 6.69 -0.79 9.50
N GLY A 38 5.78 -0.12 8.79
CA GLY A 38 5.22 1.16 9.22
C GLY A 38 4.61 1.09 10.63
N LEU A 39 3.73 0.11 10.87
CA LEU A 39 3.08 -0.05 12.17
C LEU A 39 4.05 -0.59 13.23
N PHE A 40 4.80 -1.66 12.92
CA PHE A 40 5.61 -2.32 13.95
C PHE A 40 6.93 -1.63 14.26
N VAL A 41 7.50 -0.87 13.33
CA VAL A 41 8.82 -0.25 13.46
C VAL A 41 8.71 1.27 13.50
N ALA A 42 8.01 1.87 12.52
CA ALA A 42 8.00 3.32 12.37
C ALA A 42 7.07 4.06 13.35
N SER A 43 6.13 3.35 14.00
CA SER A 43 5.22 3.93 15.00
C SER A 43 5.93 4.57 16.19
N GLY A 44 7.13 4.11 16.55
CA GLY A 44 7.90 4.69 17.65
C GLY A 44 8.35 6.12 17.35
N SER A 45 8.83 6.35 16.12
CA SER A 45 9.20 7.68 15.64
C SER A 45 7.99 8.63 15.61
N ALA A 46 6.82 8.15 15.20
CA ALA A 46 5.60 8.96 15.19
C ALA A 46 5.25 9.49 16.59
N ILE A 47 5.31 8.63 17.61
CA ILE A 47 5.03 8.99 19.01
C ILE A 47 6.13 9.89 19.56
N SER A 48 7.41 9.58 19.28
CA SER A 48 8.54 10.39 19.76
C SER A 48 8.53 11.81 19.19
N THR A 49 8.10 11.99 17.94
CA THR A 49 8.13 13.28 17.23
C THR A 49 6.95 14.17 17.61
N ALA A 50 5.71 13.66 17.52
CA ALA A 50 4.49 14.46 17.72
C ALA A 50 3.88 14.31 19.12
N GLY A 51 4.42 13.43 19.95
CA GLY A 51 3.83 13.07 21.24
C GLY A 51 2.62 12.12 21.09
N PRO A 52 2.07 11.66 22.23
CA PRO A 52 1.04 10.63 22.25
C PRO A 52 -0.29 11.09 21.62
N GLY A 53 -0.72 12.32 21.88
CA GLY A 53 -1.92 12.88 21.26
C GLY A 53 -1.70 13.30 19.81
N GLY A 54 -0.54 13.88 19.50
CA GLY A 54 -0.18 14.26 18.14
C GLY A 54 -0.14 13.07 17.19
N ALA A 55 0.47 11.95 17.62
CA ALA A 55 0.46 10.70 16.87
C ALA A 55 -0.95 10.16 16.65
N LEU A 56 -1.81 10.15 17.68
CA LEU A 56 -3.20 9.70 17.52
C LEU A 56 -3.99 10.56 16.53
N VAL A 57 -3.88 11.88 16.61
CA VAL A 57 -4.53 12.79 15.65
C VAL A 57 -4.07 12.48 14.22
N ALA A 58 -2.77 12.27 14.02
CA ALA A 58 -2.22 11.89 12.72
C ALA A 58 -2.79 10.56 12.21
N TYR A 59 -2.77 9.50 13.01
CA TYR A 59 -3.29 8.20 12.59
C TYR A 59 -4.81 8.20 12.38
N VAL A 60 -5.58 8.99 13.14
CA VAL A 60 -7.03 9.17 12.92
C VAL A 60 -7.29 9.91 11.60
N ALA A 61 -6.59 11.02 11.34
CA ALA A 61 -6.75 11.79 10.11
C ALA A 61 -6.38 10.96 8.88
N MET A 62 -5.24 10.25 8.94
CA MET A 62 -4.80 9.35 7.87
C MET A 62 -5.75 8.15 7.71
N GLY A 63 -6.23 7.58 8.81
CA GLY A 63 -7.25 6.53 8.78
C GLY A 63 -8.53 6.97 8.10
N LEU A 64 -9.01 8.19 8.38
CA LEU A 64 -10.18 8.77 7.72
C LEU A 64 -9.97 8.93 6.21
N MET A 65 -8.79 9.42 5.81
CA MET A 65 -8.40 9.54 4.40
C MET A 65 -8.45 8.17 3.71
N VAL A 66 -7.82 7.16 4.31
CA VAL A 66 -7.74 5.79 3.78
C VAL A 66 -9.12 5.16 3.72
N TYR A 67 -9.99 5.38 4.70
CA TYR A 67 -11.37 4.92 4.65
C TYR A 67 -12.11 5.47 3.42
N PHE A 68 -12.01 6.78 3.14
CA PHE A 68 -12.63 7.36 1.94
C PHE A 68 -11.99 6.88 0.63
N LEU A 69 -10.68 6.66 0.61
CA LEU A 69 -9.98 6.08 -0.54
C LEU A 69 -10.46 4.64 -0.80
N MET A 70 -10.59 3.82 0.24
CA MET A 70 -10.98 2.43 0.10
C MET A 70 -12.45 2.27 -0.31
N THR A 71 -13.34 3.10 0.25
CA THR A 71 -14.74 3.12 -0.23
C THR A 71 -14.84 3.59 -1.68
N SER A 72 -14.06 4.59 -2.07
CA SER A 72 -13.95 5.06 -3.47
C SER A 72 -13.42 3.97 -4.41
N LEU A 73 -12.38 3.26 -3.99
CA LEU A 73 -11.79 2.15 -4.73
C LEU A 73 -12.76 0.97 -4.84
N GLY A 74 -13.48 0.64 -3.76
CA GLY A 74 -14.44 -0.45 -3.73
C GLY A 74 -15.57 -0.29 -4.75
N GLU A 75 -16.06 0.94 -4.91
CA GLU A 75 -17.09 1.25 -5.89
C GLU A 75 -16.59 1.04 -7.33
N MET A 76 -15.42 1.59 -7.67
CA MET A 76 -14.83 1.41 -9.01
C MET A 76 -14.40 -0.04 -9.27
N ALA A 77 -13.84 -0.72 -8.27
CA ALA A 77 -13.33 -2.09 -8.41
C ALA A 77 -14.41 -3.16 -8.47
N THR A 78 -15.61 -2.87 -7.94
CA THR A 78 -16.77 -3.74 -8.16
C THR A 78 -17.41 -3.53 -9.53
N ASN A 79 -17.38 -2.30 -10.06
CA ASN A 79 -17.86 -1.99 -11.41
C ASN A 79 -16.92 -2.53 -12.51
N MET A 80 -15.61 -2.36 -12.33
CA MET A 80 -14.58 -2.81 -13.27
C MET A 80 -13.46 -3.57 -12.54
N PRO A 81 -13.64 -4.87 -12.26
CA PRO A 81 -12.67 -5.69 -11.52
C PRO A 81 -11.51 -6.13 -12.43
N ILE A 82 -10.50 -5.26 -12.58
CA ILE A 82 -9.31 -5.51 -13.40
C ILE A 82 -8.02 -5.28 -12.58
N SER A 83 -6.96 -6.02 -12.89
CA SER A 83 -5.70 -5.97 -12.12
C SER A 83 -4.98 -4.63 -12.19
N GLY A 84 -5.15 -3.85 -13.27
CA GLY A 84 -4.63 -2.48 -13.38
C GLY A 84 -5.26 -1.50 -12.40
N SER A 85 -6.43 -1.85 -11.85
CA SER A 85 -7.13 -1.11 -10.81
C SER A 85 -7.12 0.40 -11.07
N PHE A 86 -6.60 1.20 -10.14
CA PHE A 86 -6.60 2.65 -10.19
C PHE A 86 -5.74 3.28 -11.29
N ALA A 87 -4.73 2.59 -11.82
CA ALA A 87 -4.03 3.08 -13.01
C ALA A 87 -4.97 3.03 -14.22
N ALA A 88 -5.71 1.94 -14.38
CA ALA A 88 -6.71 1.80 -15.43
C ALA A 88 -7.93 2.71 -15.19
N TYR A 89 -8.38 2.89 -13.94
CA TYR A 89 -9.44 3.86 -13.60
C TYR A 89 -9.02 5.29 -13.96
N SER A 90 -7.76 5.66 -13.70
CA SER A 90 -7.22 6.97 -14.06
C SER A 90 -7.19 7.17 -15.58
N ALA A 91 -6.81 6.13 -16.34
CA ALA A 91 -6.83 6.17 -17.81
C ALA A 91 -8.25 6.36 -18.36
N LYS A 92 -9.21 5.56 -17.87
CA LYS A 92 -10.58 5.50 -18.42
C LYS A 92 -11.50 6.62 -17.94
N TYR A 93 -11.35 7.07 -16.70
CA TYR A 93 -12.26 8.05 -16.09
C TYR A 93 -11.72 9.48 -16.10
N VAL A 94 -10.42 9.66 -16.34
CA VAL A 94 -9.75 10.97 -16.27
C VAL A 94 -9.03 11.32 -17.57
N ASP A 95 -7.86 10.74 -17.81
CA ASP A 95 -6.98 11.04 -18.93
C ASP A 95 -6.00 9.85 -19.12
N PRO A 96 -5.83 9.31 -20.34
CA PRO A 96 -4.86 8.23 -20.58
C PRO A 96 -3.44 8.54 -20.09
N ALA A 97 -2.99 9.80 -20.14
CA ALA A 97 -1.68 10.18 -19.60
C ALA A 97 -1.61 10.06 -18.08
N LEU A 98 -2.74 10.28 -17.37
CA LEU A 98 -2.78 10.07 -15.92
C LEU A 98 -2.68 8.58 -15.60
N GLY A 99 -3.38 7.72 -16.34
CA GLY A 99 -3.24 6.27 -16.17
C GLY A 99 -1.83 5.75 -16.41
N PHE A 100 -1.16 6.23 -17.47
CA PHE A 100 0.25 5.96 -17.72
C PHE A 100 1.13 6.36 -16.53
N ALA A 101 1.00 7.61 -16.06
CA ALA A 101 1.81 8.13 -14.96
C ALA A 101 1.54 7.39 -13.64
N MET A 102 0.28 7.12 -13.32
CA MET A 102 -0.11 6.41 -12.09
C MET A 102 0.39 4.97 -12.07
N GLY A 103 0.30 4.25 -13.20
CA GLY A 103 0.76 2.87 -13.25
C GLY A 103 2.28 2.75 -13.12
N TRP A 104 3.05 3.60 -13.82
CA TRP A 104 4.52 3.61 -13.68
C TRP A 104 4.96 4.08 -12.28
N ASN A 105 4.30 5.09 -11.73
CA ASN A 105 4.51 5.55 -10.35
C ASN A 105 4.30 4.41 -9.34
N TYR A 106 3.21 3.67 -9.47
CA TYR A 106 2.88 2.60 -8.53
C TYR A 106 3.78 1.37 -8.69
N TRP A 107 4.13 1.02 -9.94
CA TRP A 107 5.10 -0.04 -10.20
C TRP A 107 6.47 0.30 -9.58
N PHE A 108 6.92 1.54 -9.78
CA PHE A 108 8.18 2.05 -9.21
C PHE A 108 8.14 2.00 -7.68
N ASN A 109 7.08 2.52 -7.05
CA ASN A 109 6.88 2.48 -5.59
C ASN A 109 7.18 1.09 -5.03
N TRP A 110 6.40 0.09 -5.47
CA TRP A 110 6.46 -1.25 -4.91
C TRP A 110 7.74 -2.00 -5.32
N ALA A 111 8.32 -1.72 -6.49
CA ALA A 111 9.61 -2.31 -6.87
C ALA A 111 10.73 -1.86 -5.91
N ILE A 112 10.72 -0.59 -5.50
CA ILE A 112 11.65 -0.07 -4.49
C ILE A 112 11.29 -0.59 -3.09
N THR A 113 10.01 -0.62 -2.72
CA THR A 113 9.57 -1.13 -1.42
C THR A 113 10.00 -2.58 -1.20
N VAL A 114 9.94 -3.45 -2.22
CA VAL A 114 10.44 -4.83 -2.13
C VAL A 114 11.92 -4.84 -1.72
N ALA A 115 12.75 -3.97 -2.30
CA ALA A 115 14.17 -3.88 -1.94
C ALA A 115 14.37 -3.39 -0.49
N VAL A 116 13.56 -2.44 -0.04
CA VAL A 116 13.56 -1.95 1.35
C VAL A 116 13.16 -3.05 2.33
N ASP A 117 12.12 -3.82 2.01
CA ASP A 117 11.62 -4.88 2.89
C ASP A 117 12.62 -6.04 2.99
N ILE A 118 13.21 -6.51 1.88
CA ILE A 118 14.24 -7.58 1.99
C ILE A 118 15.49 -7.11 2.75
N SER A 119 15.81 -5.82 2.70
CA SER A 119 16.88 -5.21 3.51
C SER A 119 16.49 -5.16 4.99
N THR A 120 15.23 -4.86 5.28
CA THR A 120 14.68 -4.85 6.64
C THR A 120 14.64 -6.26 7.23
N ALA A 121 14.28 -7.28 6.44
CA ALA A 121 14.31 -8.67 6.87
C ALA A 121 15.73 -9.09 7.33
N ALA A 122 16.77 -8.62 6.64
CA ALA A 122 18.15 -8.87 7.05
C ALA A 122 18.52 -8.20 8.38
N LEU A 123 18.01 -6.98 8.65
CA LEU A 123 18.21 -6.30 9.93
C LEU A 123 17.55 -7.08 11.07
N VAL A 124 16.34 -7.60 10.87
CA VAL A 124 15.63 -8.42 11.86
C VAL A 124 16.39 -9.73 12.13
N MET A 125 16.96 -10.35 11.09
CA MET A 125 17.75 -11.58 11.24
C MET A 125 19.03 -11.42 12.08
N LYS A 126 19.58 -10.21 12.18
CA LYS A 126 20.72 -9.94 13.07
C LYS A 126 20.41 -10.24 14.54
N PHE A 127 19.13 -10.23 14.94
CA PHE A 127 18.74 -10.58 16.30
C PHE A 127 19.15 -12.01 16.68
N TRP A 128 18.97 -13.00 15.79
CA TRP A 128 19.37 -14.38 16.06
C TRP A 128 20.74 -14.74 15.51
N LEU A 129 21.11 -14.19 14.35
CA LEU A 129 22.31 -14.59 13.60
C LEU A 129 23.16 -13.37 13.21
N PRO A 130 23.71 -12.63 14.18
CA PRO A 130 24.45 -11.38 13.95
C PRO A 130 25.75 -11.58 13.15
N GLY A 131 26.34 -12.77 13.19
CA GLY A 131 27.60 -13.09 12.49
C GLY A 131 27.43 -13.35 10.99
N ILE A 132 26.20 -13.44 10.47
CA ILE A 132 25.94 -13.70 9.05
C ILE A 132 25.74 -12.36 8.32
N PRO A 133 26.47 -12.10 7.23
CA PRO A 133 26.30 -10.89 6.44
C PRO A 133 24.84 -10.67 6.02
N GLY A 134 24.30 -9.47 6.27
CA GLY A 134 22.89 -9.15 6.02
C GLY A 134 22.46 -9.39 4.57
N TRP A 135 23.35 -9.20 3.60
CA TRP A 135 23.03 -9.39 2.19
C TRP A 135 22.57 -10.82 1.85
N ILE A 136 23.05 -11.82 2.59
CA ILE A 136 22.65 -13.22 2.42
C ILE A 136 21.17 -13.38 2.76
N TRP A 137 20.73 -12.79 3.88
CA TRP A 137 19.33 -12.83 4.31
C TRP A 137 18.41 -12.09 3.33
N SER A 138 18.84 -10.95 2.80
CA SER A 138 18.09 -10.23 1.77
C SER A 138 17.96 -11.03 0.48
N LEU A 139 19.02 -11.72 0.04
CA LEU A 139 18.97 -12.59 -1.13
C LEU A 139 18.04 -13.79 -0.91
N ILE A 140 18.12 -14.44 0.25
CA ILE A 140 17.22 -15.55 0.62
C ILE A 140 15.76 -15.07 0.60
N ALA A 141 15.46 -13.92 1.23
CA ALA A 141 14.13 -13.33 1.24
C ALA A 141 13.63 -13.07 -0.19
N LEU A 142 14.45 -12.45 -1.05
CA LEU A 142 14.10 -12.17 -2.44
C LEU A 142 13.80 -13.45 -3.23
N VAL A 143 14.61 -14.50 -3.07
CA VAL A 143 14.39 -15.79 -3.72
C VAL A 143 13.07 -16.43 -3.26
N ILE A 144 12.79 -16.42 -1.95
CA ILE A 144 11.53 -16.92 -1.41
C ILE A 144 10.33 -16.18 -2.02
N ILE A 145 10.37 -14.85 -2.03
CA ILE A 145 9.31 -13.99 -2.58
C ILE A 145 9.12 -14.25 -4.08
N PHE A 146 10.20 -14.34 -4.83
CA PHE A 146 10.17 -14.64 -6.26
C PHE A 146 9.51 -16.00 -6.52
N VAL A 147 9.92 -17.04 -5.80
CA VAL A 147 9.36 -18.40 -5.95
C VAL A 147 7.87 -18.41 -5.64
N ILE A 148 7.42 -17.79 -4.53
CA ILE A 148 6.00 -17.70 -4.18
C ILE A 148 5.19 -17.06 -5.32
N ASN A 149 5.70 -15.96 -5.89
CA ASN A 149 5.04 -15.22 -6.97
C ASN A 149 5.12 -15.92 -8.33
N ALA A 150 6.08 -16.82 -8.53
CA ALA A 150 6.24 -17.62 -9.74
C ALA A 150 5.31 -18.86 -9.78
N LEU A 151 4.89 -19.39 -8.63
CA LEU A 151 4.12 -20.65 -8.55
C LEU A 151 2.69 -20.51 -9.07
N SER A 152 1.85 -19.74 -8.39
CA SER A 152 0.46 -19.47 -8.78
C SER A 152 -0.13 -18.35 -7.94
N VAL A 153 -1.21 -17.74 -8.43
CA VAL A 153 -1.99 -16.77 -7.64
C VAL A 153 -2.56 -17.39 -6.36
N GLN A 154 -2.90 -18.69 -6.37
CA GLN A 154 -3.38 -19.36 -5.16
C GLN A 154 -2.26 -19.56 -4.14
N ALA A 155 -1.04 -19.89 -4.57
CA ALA A 155 0.12 -20.01 -3.69
C ALA A 155 0.44 -18.67 -3.01
N PHE A 156 0.41 -17.58 -3.78
CA PHE A 156 0.47 -16.22 -3.24
C PHE A 156 -0.63 -15.99 -2.18
N GLY A 157 -1.90 -16.25 -2.53
CA GLY A 157 -3.04 -16.01 -1.64
C GLY A 157 -3.04 -16.86 -0.36
N GLU A 158 -2.60 -18.13 -0.41
CA GLU A 158 -2.47 -18.98 0.78
C GLU A 158 -1.31 -18.52 1.67
N THR A 159 -0.16 -18.19 1.08
CA THR A 159 1.00 -17.69 1.84
C THR A 159 0.65 -16.41 2.57
N GLU A 160 0.02 -15.47 1.85
CA GLU A 160 -0.40 -14.19 2.41
C GLU A 160 -1.45 -14.37 3.50
N PHE A 161 -2.39 -15.31 3.34
CA PHE A 161 -3.39 -15.64 4.35
C PHE A 161 -2.72 -16.03 5.68
N TRP A 162 -1.76 -16.96 5.66
CA TRP A 162 -1.09 -17.44 6.87
C TRP A 162 -0.18 -16.38 7.50
N MET A 163 0.63 -15.70 6.69
CA MET A 163 1.50 -14.63 7.19
C MET A 163 0.68 -13.50 7.82
N SER A 164 -0.42 -13.09 7.18
CA SER A 164 -1.32 -12.06 7.71
C SER A 164 -2.03 -12.48 8.99
N LEU A 165 -2.40 -13.77 9.12
CA LEU A 165 -3.06 -14.29 10.32
C LEU A 165 -2.17 -14.13 11.55
N ILE A 166 -0.86 -14.42 11.43
CA ILE A 166 0.12 -14.22 12.51
C ILE A 166 0.11 -12.76 12.99
N LYS A 167 0.11 -11.80 12.06
CA LYS A 167 0.09 -10.36 12.39
C LYS A 167 -1.19 -9.98 13.13
N VAL A 168 -2.34 -10.40 12.61
CA VAL A 168 -3.65 -10.08 13.18
C VAL A 168 -3.76 -10.63 14.61
N VAL A 169 -3.42 -11.91 14.81
CA VAL A 169 -3.43 -12.54 16.15
C VAL A 169 -2.49 -11.81 17.10
N THR A 170 -1.28 -11.45 16.64
CA THR A 170 -0.32 -10.71 17.45
C THR A 170 -0.86 -9.37 17.92
N ILE A 171 -1.58 -8.63 17.06
CA ILE A 171 -2.17 -7.35 17.46
C ILE A 171 -3.27 -7.54 18.52
N PHE A 172 -4.11 -8.59 18.40
CA PHE A 172 -5.09 -8.87 19.46
C PHE A 172 -4.44 -9.16 20.81
N VAL A 173 -3.38 -9.98 20.82
CA VAL A 173 -2.59 -10.26 22.03
C VAL A 173 -1.95 -8.98 22.56
N PHE A 174 -1.38 -8.17 21.68
CA PHE A 174 -0.77 -6.89 22.02
C PHE A 174 -1.76 -5.94 22.69
N LEU A 175 -2.97 -5.78 22.13
CA LEU A 175 -3.99 -4.92 22.71
C LEU A 175 -4.41 -5.43 24.10
N ALA A 176 -4.60 -6.75 24.26
CA ALA A 176 -4.96 -7.33 25.55
C ALA A 176 -3.88 -7.10 26.61
N VAL A 177 -2.61 -7.42 26.30
CA VAL A 177 -1.48 -7.23 27.22
C VAL A 177 -1.23 -5.75 27.51
N GLY A 178 -1.31 -4.90 26.49
CA GLY A 178 -1.15 -3.47 26.63
C GLY A 178 -2.21 -2.86 27.54
N LEU A 179 -3.48 -3.22 27.37
CA LEU A 179 -4.56 -2.79 28.27
C LEU A 179 -4.34 -3.27 29.70
N MET A 180 -3.95 -4.54 29.90
CA MET A 180 -3.61 -5.08 31.22
C MET A 180 -2.43 -4.34 31.87
N THR A 181 -1.46 -3.90 31.08
CA THR A 181 -0.31 -3.11 31.55
C THR A 181 -0.74 -1.69 31.94
N ILE A 182 -1.59 -1.05 31.15
CA ILE A 182 -2.13 0.29 31.44
C ILE A 182 -2.87 0.31 32.79
N VAL A 183 -3.68 -0.70 33.07
CA VAL A 183 -4.44 -0.78 34.34
C VAL A 183 -3.62 -1.38 35.52
N GLY A 184 -2.38 -1.81 35.28
CA GLY A 184 -1.48 -2.34 36.31
C GLY A 184 -1.69 -3.80 36.70
N ILE A 185 -2.46 -4.58 35.91
CA ILE A 185 -2.58 -6.04 36.08
C ILE A 185 -1.26 -6.74 35.69
N MET A 186 -0.55 -6.19 34.71
CA MET A 186 0.78 -6.65 34.27
C MET A 186 1.81 -5.53 34.42
N GLY A 187 3.10 -5.87 34.58
CA GLY A 187 4.19 -4.88 34.67
C GLY A 187 4.43 -4.24 36.04
N GLY A 188 3.70 -4.68 37.09
CA GLY A 188 3.97 -4.34 38.49
C GLY A 188 3.53 -2.94 38.95
N HIS A 189 3.17 -2.03 38.05
CA HIS A 189 2.59 -0.72 38.35
C HIS A 189 1.60 -0.31 37.26
N ALA A 190 0.53 0.39 37.64
CA ALA A 190 -0.42 0.94 36.67
C ALA A 190 0.19 2.19 36.01
N THR A 191 0.57 2.08 34.73
CA THR A 191 1.03 3.24 33.95
C THR A 191 -0.09 4.26 33.73
N GLY A 192 -1.35 3.80 33.65
CA GLY A 192 -2.50 4.64 33.39
C GLY A 192 -2.33 5.45 32.10
N LEU A 193 -2.68 6.73 32.15
CA LEU A 193 -2.50 7.69 31.03
C LEU A 193 -1.46 8.76 31.36
N GLU A 194 -0.54 8.50 32.29
CA GLU A 194 0.45 9.49 32.72
C GLU A 194 1.33 10.01 31.57
N ASN A 195 1.63 9.14 30.59
CA ASN A 195 2.43 9.51 29.42
C ASN A 195 1.73 10.52 28.51
N PHE A 196 0.40 10.66 28.59
CA PHE A 196 -0.37 11.67 27.83
C PHE A 196 -0.26 13.08 28.40
N THR A 197 0.12 13.22 29.67
CA THR A 197 0.33 14.52 30.34
C THR A 197 1.80 14.75 30.70
N TYR A 198 2.67 13.78 30.40
CA TYR A 198 4.09 13.85 30.69
C TYR A 198 4.80 14.94 29.87
N LYS A 199 5.42 15.91 30.54
CA LYS A 199 6.19 17.01 29.93
C LYS A 199 5.38 17.80 28.88
N LYS A 200 5.84 17.84 27.63
CA LYS A 200 5.20 18.56 26.51
C LYS A 200 4.05 17.77 25.85
N ALA A 201 3.73 16.59 26.35
CA ALA A 201 2.55 15.84 25.91
C ALA A 201 1.27 16.62 26.25
N PRO A 202 0.16 16.42 25.51
CA PRO A 202 -0.04 15.40 24.48
C PRO A 202 0.47 15.77 23.07
N PHE A 203 0.75 17.06 22.81
CA PHE A 203 1.12 17.57 21.49
C PHE A 203 2.53 18.15 21.48
N VAL A 204 3.52 17.30 21.18
CA VAL A 204 4.93 17.68 21.14
C VAL A 204 5.25 18.31 19.79
N GLY A 205 5.88 19.48 19.78
CA GLY A 205 6.21 20.20 18.54
C GLY A 205 5.02 20.83 17.80
N GLY A 206 3.81 20.75 18.37
CA GLY A 206 2.60 21.39 17.84
C GLY A 206 2.16 20.84 16.47
N PHE A 207 1.43 21.66 15.72
CA PHE A 207 0.87 21.28 14.42
C PHE A 207 1.93 20.85 13.37
N PRO A 208 3.10 21.52 13.25
CA PRO A 208 4.14 21.08 12.31
C PRO A 208 4.64 19.66 12.57
N ALA A 209 4.82 19.29 13.84
CA ALA A 209 5.23 17.92 14.20
C ALA A 209 4.14 16.90 13.86
N ILE A 210 2.86 17.23 14.09
CA ILE A 210 1.73 16.37 13.70
C ILE A 210 1.73 16.14 12.18
N LEU A 211 1.94 17.18 11.37
CA LEU A 211 2.02 17.06 9.91
C LEU A 211 3.18 16.17 9.46
N SER A 212 4.36 16.30 10.08
CA SER A 212 5.51 15.45 9.74
C SER A 212 5.24 13.96 9.97
N VAL A 213 4.36 13.64 10.93
CA VAL A 213 3.97 12.25 11.24
C VAL A 213 2.93 11.69 10.26
N PHE A 214 2.25 12.53 9.46
CA PHE A 214 1.29 12.03 8.47
C PHE A 214 1.94 11.12 7.43
N VAL A 215 3.22 11.36 7.11
CA VAL A 215 4.00 10.54 6.19
C VAL A 215 4.23 9.15 6.77
N VAL A 216 4.65 9.08 8.03
CA VAL A 216 4.87 7.81 8.76
C VAL A 216 3.55 7.04 8.91
N ALA A 217 2.48 7.73 9.28
CA ALA A 217 1.16 7.14 9.39
C ALA A 217 0.65 6.66 8.03
N GLY A 218 0.78 7.47 6.97
CA GLY A 218 0.35 7.11 5.62
C GLY A 218 1.16 5.96 5.04
N PHE A 219 2.48 5.93 5.23
CA PHE A 219 3.32 4.78 4.91
C PHE A 219 2.81 3.51 5.59
N SER A 220 2.41 3.62 6.85
CA SER A 220 1.84 2.50 7.60
C SER A 220 0.49 2.02 7.06
N PHE A 221 -0.25 2.84 6.31
CA PHE A 221 -1.53 2.48 5.69
C PHE A 221 -1.43 2.03 4.23
N GLN A 222 -0.27 2.20 3.57
CA GLN A 222 -0.05 1.74 2.20
C GLN A 222 -0.27 0.22 2.09
N GLY A 223 -0.70 -0.25 0.92
CA GLY A 223 -1.06 -1.65 0.70
C GLY A 223 -2.52 -1.98 1.02
N THR A 224 -3.27 -1.07 1.65
CA THR A 224 -4.74 -1.21 1.73
C THR A 224 -5.39 -1.23 0.34
N GLU A 225 -4.85 -0.45 -0.61
CA GLU A 225 -5.33 -0.37 -1.99
C GLU A 225 -5.08 -1.63 -2.82
N LEU A 226 -4.30 -2.60 -2.31
CA LEU A 226 -3.99 -3.86 -2.99
C LEU A 226 -5.26 -4.72 -3.21
N VAL A 227 -6.32 -4.46 -2.44
CA VAL A 227 -7.67 -4.98 -2.68
C VAL A 227 -8.18 -4.69 -4.11
N GLY A 228 -7.81 -3.53 -4.67
CA GLY A 228 -8.19 -3.14 -6.02
C GLY A 228 -7.48 -3.95 -7.10
N ILE A 229 -6.19 -4.25 -6.90
CA ILE A 229 -5.40 -5.07 -7.84
C ILE A 229 -5.84 -6.53 -7.77
N THR A 230 -6.08 -7.04 -6.56
CA THR A 230 -6.55 -8.41 -6.35
C THR A 230 -7.99 -8.65 -6.82
N ALA A 231 -8.79 -7.58 -7.01
CA ALA A 231 -10.12 -7.68 -7.60
C ALA A 231 -10.11 -8.36 -8.97
N GLY A 232 -9.09 -8.08 -9.80
CA GLY A 232 -8.94 -8.67 -11.14
C GLY A 232 -8.67 -10.18 -11.14
N GLU A 233 -8.09 -10.71 -10.05
CA GLU A 233 -7.78 -12.14 -9.88
C GLU A 233 -8.70 -12.82 -8.85
N SER A 234 -9.76 -12.13 -8.39
CA SER A 234 -10.77 -12.67 -7.47
C SER A 234 -11.80 -13.52 -8.19
N LYS A 235 -12.19 -14.66 -7.58
CA LYS A 235 -13.27 -15.52 -8.09
C LYS A 235 -14.64 -14.81 -8.09
N ASP A 236 -14.85 -13.96 -7.10
CA ASP A 236 -16.10 -13.24 -6.89
C ASP A 236 -15.82 -11.82 -6.38
N PRO A 237 -15.41 -10.91 -7.27
CA PRO A 237 -15.06 -9.54 -6.89
C PRO A 237 -16.28 -8.76 -6.35
N ALA A 238 -17.49 -9.03 -6.85
CA ALA A 238 -18.72 -8.36 -6.45
C ALA A 238 -19.03 -8.52 -4.96
N HIS A 239 -18.70 -9.68 -4.36
CA HIS A 239 -18.86 -9.88 -2.91
C HIS A 239 -17.55 -9.72 -2.13
N SER A 240 -16.41 -10.16 -2.70
CA SER A 240 -15.14 -10.19 -1.97
C SER A 240 -14.56 -8.81 -1.75
N VAL A 241 -14.68 -7.91 -2.75
CA VAL A 241 -14.17 -6.54 -2.63
C VAL A 241 -14.98 -5.76 -1.58
N PRO A 242 -16.33 -5.68 -1.62
CA PRO A 242 -17.09 -4.99 -0.58
C PRO A 242 -16.82 -5.50 0.83
N LYS A 243 -16.68 -6.81 1.00
CA LYS A 243 -16.34 -7.40 2.30
C LYS A 243 -14.98 -6.92 2.80
N ALA A 244 -13.97 -6.93 1.94
CA ALA A 244 -12.64 -6.43 2.28
C ALA A 244 -12.65 -4.93 2.62
N ILE A 245 -13.34 -4.11 1.81
CA ILE A 245 -13.47 -2.66 2.05
C ILE A 245 -14.20 -2.35 3.36
N ASN A 246 -15.32 -3.02 3.64
CA ASN A 246 -16.06 -2.78 4.89
C ASN A 246 -15.26 -3.17 6.14
N GLN A 247 -14.33 -4.13 6.01
CA GLN A 247 -13.43 -4.49 7.09
C GLN A 247 -12.33 -3.44 7.33
N VAL A 248 -11.97 -2.60 6.34
CA VAL A 248 -10.96 -1.53 6.50
C VAL A 248 -11.27 -0.61 7.67
N PHE A 249 -12.54 -0.25 7.88
CA PHE A 249 -12.95 0.60 9.00
C PHE A 249 -12.51 0.04 10.36
N TRP A 250 -12.85 -1.23 10.64
CA TRP A 250 -12.48 -1.89 11.89
C TRP A 250 -10.97 -2.07 12.03
N ARG A 251 -10.27 -2.29 10.91
CA ARG A 251 -8.80 -2.42 10.88
C ARG A 251 -8.10 -1.13 11.25
N ILE A 252 -8.56 0.02 10.73
CA ILE A 252 -8.02 1.34 11.09
C ILE A 252 -8.12 1.57 12.60
N ILE A 253 -9.27 1.25 13.19
CA ILE A 253 -9.49 1.41 14.63
C ILE A 253 -8.58 0.46 15.42
N LEU A 254 -8.68 -0.84 15.16
CA LEU A 254 -8.00 -1.85 15.98
C LEU A 254 -6.49 -1.83 15.81
N PHE A 255 -5.99 -1.81 14.57
CA PHE A 255 -4.58 -2.04 14.30
C PHE A 255 -3.73 -0.78 14.35
N TYR A 256 -4.34 0.39 14.18
CA TYR A 256 -3.61 1.64 14.15
C TYR A 256 -3.98 2.50 15.35
N ILE A 257 -5.23 2.94 15.45
CA ILE A 257 -5.63 3.90 16.50
C ILE A 257 -5.42 3.29 17.90
N LEU A 258 -5.96 2.09 18.15
CA LEU A 258 -5.80 1.44 19.45
C LEU A 258 -4.37 0.98 19.71
N ALA A 259 -3.65 0.51 18.69
CA ALA A 259 -2.26 0.11 18.86
C ALA A 259 -1.37 1.30 19.24
N ILE A 260 -1.49 2.42 18.51
CA ILE A 260 -0.78 3.67 18.82
C ILE A 260 -1.18 4.19 20.19
N PHE A 261 -2.46 4.14 20.55
CA PHE A 261 -2.92 4.51 21.89
C PHE A 261 -2.25 3.68 22.98
N VAL A 262 -2.19 2.36 22.83
CA VAL A 262 -1.54 1.46 23.80
C VAL A 262 -0.05 1.76 23.92
N ILE A 263 0.66 1.89 22.79
CA ILE A 263 2.10 2.22 22.80
C ILE A 263 2.33 3.56 23.51
N ALA A 264 1.54 4.58 23.15
CA ALA A 264 1.63 5.93 23.70
C ALA A 264 1.24 6.03 25.18
N ALA A 265 0.34 5.17 25.65
CA ALA A 265 -0.04 5.09 27.06
C ALA A 265 1.04 4.39 27.88
N VAL A 266 1.63 3.31 27.36
CA VAL A 266 2.61 2.48 28.08
C VAL A 266 4.02 3.06 28.03
N LEU A 267 4.43 3.70 26.92
CA LEU A 267 5.79 4.20 26.69
C LEU A 267 5.83 5.74 26.66
N PRO A 268 6.72 6.39 27.43
CA PRO A 268 6.90 7.83 27.35
C PRO A 268 7.49 8.21 25.99
N TYR A 269 6.97 9.26 25.36
CA TYR A 269 7.47 9.72 24.05
C TYR A 269 8.95 10.12 24.06
N THR A 270 9.53 10.38 25.24
CA THR A 270 10.97 10.69 25.38
C THR A 270 11.84 9.45 25.53
N SER A 271 11.28 8.23 25.44
CA SER A 271 12.07 7.01 25.57
C SER A 271 13.05 6.92 24.40
N PRO A 272 14.36 6.77 24.64
CA PRO A 272 15.33 6.64 23.56
C PRO A 272 15.04 5.39 22.70
N ASP A 273 14.46 4.35 23.31
CA ASP A 273 14.10 3.12 22.60
C ASP A 273 12.96 3.28 21.57
N LEU A 274 12.19 4.38 21.61
CA LEU A 274 11.18 4.70 20.59
C LEU A 274 11.82 5.24 19.30
N LEU A 275 13.01 5.83 19.41
CA LEU A 275 13.81 6.32 18.30
C LEU A 275 14.63 5.16 17.73
N GLY A 276 13.94 4.11 17.29
CA GLY A 276 14.58 3.03 16.54
C GLY A 276 14.94 3.52 15.14
N SER A 277 16.13 4.13 14.96
CA SER A 277 16.95 4.10 13.72
C SER A 277 18.01 5.21 13.69
N SER A 278 19.22 4.89 14.15
CA SER A 278 20.38 5.12 13.28
C SER A 278 20.45 3.93 12.32
N ALA A 279 20.90 4.10 11.07
CA ALA A 279 20.92 3.06 10.03
C ALA A 279 21.73 1.79 10.39
N SER A 280 22.39 1.76 11.54
CA SER A 280 23.25 0.69 12.03
C SER A 280 22.67 -0.17 13.17
N ASP A 281 21.64 0.31 13.88
CA ASP A 281 21.14 -0.37 15.10
C ASP A 281 19.95 -1.30 14.82
N VAL A 282 19.83 -2.37 15.61
CA VAL A 282 18.66 -3.27 15.58
C VAL A 282 17.44 -2.45 16.01
N ALA A 283 16.59 -2.06 15.04
CA ALA A 283 15.40 -1.28 15.33
C ALA A 283 14.49 -2.02 16.31
N ILE A 284 14.36 -1.51 17.53
CA ILE A 284 13.49 -2.11 18.54
C ILE A 284 12.06 -1.68 18.26
N SER A 285 11.20 -2.64 17.94
CA SER A 285 9.78 -2.37 17.74
C SER A 285 9.12 -1.90 19.04
N PRO A 286 8.29 -0.84 19.02
CA PRO A 286 7.53 -0.42 20.19
C PRO A 286 6.61 -1.51 20.74
N PHE A 287 6.15 -2.45 19.91
CA PHE A 287 5.38 -3.61 20.35
C PHE A 287 6.22 -4.52 21.26
N THR A 288 7.50 -4.69 20.92
CA THR A 288 8.46 -5.44 21.76
C THR A 288 8.64 -4.77 23.10
N LEU A 289 8.80 -3.44 23.12
CA LEU A 289 8.99 -2.67 24.35
C LEU A 289 7.78 -2.76 25.29
N VAL A 290 6.56 -2.69 24.78
CA VAL A 290 5.35 -2.87 25.60
C VAL A 290 5.31 -4.27 26.22
N PHE A 291 5.61 -5.33 25.46
CA PHE A 291 5.64 -6.68 26.00
C PHE A 291 6.76 -6.88 27.03
N GLN A 292 7.92 -6.26 26.83
CA GLN A 292 8.99 -6.24 27.83
C GLN A 292 8.55 -5.53 29.12
N ARG A 293 7.88 -4.37 29.01
CA ARG A 293 7.32 -3.68 30.18
C ARG A 293 6.24 -4.49 30.90
N ALA A 294 5.48 -5.31 30.17
CA ALA A 294 4.52 -6.23 30.75
C ALA A 294 5.17 -7.42 31.49
N GLY A 295 6.49 -7.58 31.42
CA GLY A 295 7.24 -8.65 32.08
C GLY A 295 7.37 -9.94 31.27
N LEU A 296 7.13 -9.91 29.95
CA LEU A 296 7.21 -11.10 29.11
C LEU A 296 8.66 -11.36 28.66
N ALA A 297 9.32 -12.34 29.29
CA ALA A 297 10.73 -12.68 29.04
C ALA A 297 11.04 -13.08 27.56
N ALA A 298 10.08 -13.69 26.86
CA ALA A 298 10.24 -14.11 25.46
C ALA A 298 9.81 -13.04 24.43
N ALA A 299 9.45 -11.83 24.87
CA ALA A 299 8.87 -10.77 24.04
C ALA A 299 9.71 -10.45 22.80
N ALA A 300 11.02 -10.28 22.97
CA ALA A 300 11.92 -9.89 21.89
C ALA A 300 12.01 -10.94 20.78
N GLY A 301 12.14 -12.23 21.14
CA GLY A 301 12.23 -13.31 20.15
C GLY A 301 10.92 -13.48 19.37
N VAL A 302 9.79 -13.53 20.06
CA VAL A 302 8.48 -13.70 19.41
C VAL A 302 8.17 -12.49 18.51
N MET A 303 8.41 -11.27 18.99
CA MET A 303 8.12 -10.09 18.18
C MET A 303 9.03 -9.92 16.98
N ASN A 304 10.33 -10.21 17.10
CA ASN A 304 11.20 -10.23 15.91
C ASN A 304 10.70 -11.25 14.89
N ALA A 305 10.18 -12.41 15.32
CA ALA A 305 9.63 -13.40 14.40
C ALA A 305 8.37 -12.87 13.70
N VAL A 306 7.46 -12.22 14.45
CA VAL A 306 6.28 -11.56 13.87
C VAL A 306 6.69 -10.46 12.90
N ILE A 307 7.67 -9.63 13.23
CA ILE A 307 8.16 -8.56 12.35
C ILE A 307 8.75 -9.15 11.08
N LEU A 308 9.56 -10.21 11.18
CA LEU A 308 10.11 -10.90 10.01
C LEU A 308 9.00 -11.42 9.10
N THR A 309 7.99 -12.12 9.65
CA THR A 309 6.82 -12.57 8.86
C THR A 309 6.07 -11.39 8.25
N SER A 310 6.02 -10.26 8.95
CA SER A 310 5.35 -9.04 8.50
C SER A 310 6.03 -8.40 7.30
N VAL A 311 7.35 -8.25 7.38
CA VAL A 311 8.21 -7.72 6.32
C VAL A 311 8.17 -8.61 5.08
N LEU A 312 8.27 -9.93 5.26
CA LEU A 312 8.21 -10.88 4.13
C LEU A 312 6.85 -10.85 3.42
N SER A 313 5.74 -10.71 4.16
CA SER A 313 4.41 -10.59 3.56
C SER A 313 4.19 -9.25 2.86
N ALA A 314 4.74 -8.14 3.39
CA ALA A 314 4.72 -6.85 2.71
C ALA A 314 5.49 -6.90 1.38
N ALA A 315 6.69 -7.47 1.38
CA ALA A 315 7.49 -7.66 0.18
C ALA A 315 6.84 -8.61 -0.84
N ASN A 316 6.21 -9.69 -0.37
CA ASN A 316 5.44 -10.61 -1.19
C ASN A 316 4.26 -9.91 -1.89
N SER A 317 3.51 -9.12 -1.13
CA SER A 317 2.41 -8.28 -1.62
C SER A 317 2.87 -7.22 -2.62
N GLY A 318 4.01 -6.56 -2.35
CA GLY A 318 4.62 -5.59 -3.25
C GLY A 318 5.07 -6.20 -4.58
N MET A 319 5.73 -7.36 -4.53
CA MET A 319 6.14 -8.10 -5.73
C MET A 319 4.92 -8.49 -6.59
N TYR A 320 3.84 -8.96 -5.94
CA TYR A 320 2.58 -9.24 -6.61
C TYR A 320 2.01 -7.97 -7.25
N ALA A 321 1.92 -6.87 -6.51
CA ALA A 321 1.39 -5.58 -6.95
C ALA A 321 2.11 -5.04 -8.18
N SER A 322 3.44 -4.93 -8.13
CA SER A 322 4.28 -4.44 -9.22
C SER A 322 4.16 -5.32 -10.45
N THR A 323 4.23 -6.65 -10.28
CA THR A 323 4.12 -7.60 -11.39
C THR A 323 2.80 -7.44 -12.15
N ARG A 324 1.68 -7.31 -11.42
CA ARG A 324 0.34 -7.14 -12.02
C ARG A 324 0.15 -5.76 -12.63
N MET A 325 0.72 -4.73 -12.00
CA MET A 325 0.68 -3.37 -12.54
C MET A 325 1.42 -3.28 -13.87
N LEU A 326 2.64 -3.84 -13.96
CA LEU A 326 3.43 -3.84 -15.19
C LEU A 326 2.77 -4.67 -16.31
N TYR A 327 2.18 -5.82 -15.97
CA TYR A 327 1.33 -6.58 -16.88
C TYR A 327 0.17 -5.74 -17.41
N SER A 328 -0.56 -5.04 -16.52
CA SER A 328 -1.68 -4.20 -16.95
C SER A 328 -1.25 -3.00 -17.80
N LEU A 329 -0.12 -2.36 -17.47
CA LEU A 329 0.46 -1.30 -18.30
C LEU A 329 0.75 -1.81 -19.71
N SER A 330 1.24 -3.04 -19.86
CA SER A 330 1.47 -3.64 -21.16
C SER A 330 0.17 -3.87 -21.94
N LYS A 331 -0.88 -4.38 -21.29
CA LYS A 331 -2.20 -4.59 -21.91
C LYS A 331 -2.82 -3.28 -22.43
N GLU A 332 -2.58 -2.18 -21.74
CA GLU A 332 -3.06 -0.83 -22.11
C GLU A 332 -2.13 -0.12 -23.12
N GLY A 333 -1.05 -0.77 -23.57
CA GLY A 333 -0.07 -0.19 -24.50
C GLY A 333 0.86 0.86 -23.89
N TYR A 334 0.94 0.92 -22.57
CA TYR A 334 1.79 1.83 -21.79
C TYR A 334 3.18 1.24 -21.47
N ALA A 335 3.35 -0.07 -21.67
CA ALA A 335 4.62 -0.79 -21.53
C ALA A 335 4.83 -1.76 -22.71
N PRO A 336 6.06 -2.25 -22.94
CA PRO A 336 6.35 -3.22 -24.00
C PRO A 336 5.48 -4.48 -23.93
N LYS A 337 4.97 -4.94 -25.08
CA LYS A 337 4.15 -6.17 -25.25
C LYS A 337 4.78 -7.46 -24.72
N LEU A 338 6.06 -7.44 -24.35
CA LEU A 338 6.68 -8.58 -23.68
C LEU A 338 6.03 -8.83 -22.30
N PHE A 339 5.60 -7.79 -21.59
CA PHE A 339 5.11 -7.90 -20.22
C PHE A 339 3.66 -8.37 -20.10
N GLU A 340 2.88 -8.38 -21.18
CA GLU A 340 1.53 -8.96 -21.22
C GLU A 340 1.53 -10.49 -21.36
N ARG A 341 2.67 -11.11 -21.67
CA ARG A 341 2.74 -12.57 -21.86
C ARG A 341 2.59 -13.29 -20.52
N THR A 342 1.67 -14.25 -20.43
CA THR A 342 1.49 -15.07 -19.23
C THR A 342 1.89 -16.53 -19.45
N GLY A 343 2.33 -17.18 -18.37
CA GLY A 343 2.56 -18.62 -18.39
C GLY A 343 1.28 -19.43 -18.21
N LYS A 344 1.38 -20.77 -18.33
CA LYS A 344 0.24 -21.69 -18.15
C LYS A 344 -0.47 -21.55 -16.80
N ASN A 345 0.22 -21.05 -15.78
CA ASN A 345 -0.31 -20.79 -14.44
C ASN A 345 -0.94 -19.38 -14.29
N GLY A 346 -0.97 -18.57 -15.35
CA GLY A 346 -1.51 -17.21 -15.36
C GLY A 346 -0.57 -16.16 -14.78
N ILE A 347 0.72 -16.47 -14.62
CA ILE A 347 1.72 -15.54 -14.08
C ILE A 347 2.42 -14.81 -15.23
N PRO A 348 2.50 -13.47 -15.22
CA PRO A 348 3.22 -12.70 -16.23
C PRO A 348 4.73 -12.72 -15.93
N TYR A 349 5.39 -13.83 -16.29
CA TYR A 349 6.81 -14.06 -15.98
C TYR A 349 7.74 -12.92 -16.42
N PRO A 350 7.63 -12.33 -17.63
CA PRO A 350 8.53 -11.25 -18.01
C PRO A 350 8.41 -10.03 -17.08
N ALA A 351 7.19 -9.71 -16.63
CA ALA A 351 6.96 -8.63 -15.67
C ALA A 351 7.53 -8.97 -14.28
N LEU A 352 7.40 -10.23 -13.85
CA LEU A 352 7.96 -10.73 -12.59
C LEU A 352 9.50 -10.66 -12.60
N PHE A 353 10.14 -11.13 -13.67
CA PHE A 353 11.60 -11.06 -13.82
C PHE A 353 12.10 -9.62 -13.84
N ALA A 354 11.47 -8.73 -14.63
CA ALA A 354 11.85 -7.33 -14.69
C ALA A 354 11.74 -6.64 -13.31
N THR A 355 10.64 -6.88 -12.61
CA THR A 355 10.43 -6.34 -11.25
C THR A 355 11.47 -6.88 -10.26
N THR A 356 11.77 -8.18 -10.34
CA THR A 356 12.78 -8.84 -9.49
C THR A 356 14.18 -8.29 -9.74
N ILE A 357 14.55 -8.06 -11.01
CA ILE A 357 15.83 -7.47 -11.38
C ILE A 357 15.93 -6.05 -10.81
N VAL A 358 14.89 -5.23 -10.95
CA VAL A 358 14.89 -3.87 -10.42
C VAL A 358 15.00 -3.88 -8.89
N ALA A 359 14.22 -4.72 -8.20
CA ALA A 359 14.33 -4.88 -6.76
C ALA A 359 15.74 -5.35 -6.33
N ALA A 360 16.32 -6.31 -7.06
CA ALA A 360 17.67 -6.79 -6.81
C ALA A 360 18.73 -5.70 -7.02
N LEU A 361 18.63 -4.91 -8.09
CA LEU A 361 19.55 -3.80 -8.37
C LEU A 361 19.45 -2.69 -7.32
N THR A 362 18.23 -2.34 -6.90
CA THR A 362 17.99 -1.41 -5.79
C THR A 362 18.58 -1.95 -4.49
N PHE A 363 18.42 -3.24 -4.22
CA PHE A 363 19.05 -3.84 -3.05
C PHE A 363 20.59 -3.84 -3.15
N ILE A 364 21.16 -4.18 -4.32
CA ILE A 364 22.61 -4.15 -4.55
C ILE A 364 23.16 -2.73 -4.36
N SER A 365 22.41 -1.70 -4.75
CA SER A 365 22.83 -0.31 -4.52
C SER A 365 22.92 0.02 -3.02
N SER A 366 22.17 -0.65 -2.13
CA SER A 366 22.35 -0.48 -0.68
C SER A 366 23.74 -0.92 -0.18
N ILE A 367 24.39 -1.83 -0.91
CA ILE A 367 25.72 -2.37 -0.59
C ILE A 367 26.81 -1.58 -1.32
N ALA A 368 26.65 -1.37 -2.63
CA ALA A 368 27.68 -0.83 -3.51
C ALA A 368 27.62 0.70 -3.67
N GLY A 369 26.49 1.33 -3.38
CA GLY A 369 26.28 2.77 -3.51
C GLY A 369 25.17 3.28 -2.59
N PRO A 370 25.40 3.33 -1.26
CA PRO A 370 24.35 3.64 -0.28
C PRO A 370 23.60 4.94 -0.57
N GLN A 371 24.27 5.93 -1.17
CA GLN A 371 23.63 7.17 -1.61
C GLN A 371 22.56 6.90 -2.67
N ILE A 372 22.87 6.14 -3.72
CA ILE A 372 21.92 5.78 -4.78
C ILE A 372 20.70 5.07 -4.17
N TYR A 373 20.92 4.16 -3.22
CA TYR A 373 19.84 3.51 -2.51
C TYR A 373 18.94 4.52 -1.77
N LEU A 374 19.53 5.43 -1.00
CA LEU A 374 18.78 6.46 -0.29
C LEU A 374 17.99 7.38 -1.23
N TRP A 375 18.57 7.75 -2.38
CA TRP A 375 17.87 8.51 -3.42
C TRP A 375 16.67 7.74 -4.01
N LEU A 376 16.82 6.44 -4.29
CA LEU A 376 15.73 5.59 -4.77
C LEU A 376 14.61 5.47 -3.72
N VAL A 377 14.97 5.28 -2.45
CA VAL A 377 14.02 5.22 -1.33
C VAL A 377 13.29 6.55 -1.19
N ALA A 378 14.01 7.68 -1.19
CA ALA A 378 13.41 9.01 -1.15
C ALA A 378 12.44 9.23 -2.31
N ALA A 379 12.83 8.81 -3.52
CA ALA A 379 11.98 8.89 -4.70
C ALA A 379 10.72 8.05 -4.62
N SER A 380 10.72 6.94 -3.89
CA SER A 380 9.52 6.14 -3.63
C SER A 380 8.61 6.72 -2.54
N GLY A 381 9.14 7.51 -1.60
CA GLY A 381 8.45 7.87 -0.35
C GLY A 381 7.07 8.54 -0.51
N LEU A 382 6.94 9.42 -1.50
CA LEU A 382 5.70 10.16 -1.76
C LEU A 382 4.79 9.52 -2.84
N THR A 383 5.28 8.49 -3.52
CA THR A 383 4.59 7.88 -4.68
C THR A 383 3.26 7.22 -4.30
N GLY A 384 3.16 6.64 -3.10
CA GLY A 384 1.91 6.08 -2.57
C GLY A 384 0.78 7.11 -2.47
N PHE A 385 1.09 8.30 -1.93
CA PHE A 385 0.12 9.40 -1.84
C PHE A 385 -0.30 9.92 -3.21
N ILE A 386 0.63 9.94 -4.18
CA ILE A 386 0.31 10.29 -5.56
C ILE A 386 -0.63 9.25 -6.20
N ALA A 387 -0.42 7.95 -5.92
CA ALA A 387 -1.34 6.91 -6.39
C ALA A 387 -2.73 7.04 -5.75
N TRP A 388 -2.80 7.33 -4.46
CA TRP A 388 -4.05 7.59 -3.74
C TRP A 388 -4.77 8.84 -4.25
N PHE A 389 -4.04 9.89 -4.61
CA PHE A 389 -4.60 11.03 -5.32
C PHE A 389 -5.28 10.60 -6.62
N GLY A 390 -4.63 9.73 -7.41
CA GLY A 390 -5.21 9.13 -8.62
C GLY A 390 -6.49 8.34 -8.35
N ILE A 391 -6.56 7.56 -7.26
CA ILE A 391 -7.77 6.83 -6.84
C ILE A 391 -8.92 7.81 -6.57
N ALA A 392 -8.68 8.81 -5.71
CA ALA A 392 -9.73 9.74 -5.31
C ALA A 392 -10.24 10.58 -6.49
N LEU A 393 -9.34 11.03 -7.37
CA LEU A 393 -9.69 11.79 -8.57
C LEU A 393 -10.50 10.93 -9.56
N SER A 394 -10.09 9.68 -9.76
CA SER A 394 -10.79 8.74 -10.63
C SER A 394 -12.20 8.48 -10.14
N HIS A 395 -12.39 8.25 -8.83
CA HIS A 395 -13.71 8.02 -8.27
C HIS A 395 -14.60 9.28 -8.33
N PHE A 396 -14.03 10.45 -8.02
CA PHE A 396 -14.72 11.72 -8.12
C PHE A 396 -15.30 11.93 -9.53
N ARG A 397 -14.53 11.59 -10.56
CA ARG A 397 -14.96 11.72 -11.95
C ARG A 397 -15.89 10.60 -12.41
N PHE A 398 -15.60 9.35 -12.04
CA PHE A 398 -16.43 8.18 -12.32
C PHE A 398 -17.88 8.42 -11.89
N ARG A 399 -18.10 8.75 -10.62
CA ARG A 399 -19.44 8.94 -10.07
C ARG A 399 -20.19 10.11 -10.72
N ARG A 400 -19.48 11.20 -11.07
CA ARG A 400 -20.07 12.34 -11.80
C ARG A 400 -20.45 11.97 -13.23
N ALA A 401 -19.61 11.21 -13.91
CA ALA A 401 -19.91 10.69 -15.24
C ALA A 401 -21.12 9.74 -15.21
N PHE A 402 -21.12 8.80 -14.26
CA PHE A 402 -22.20 7.83 -14.06
C PHE A 402 -23.56 8.51 -13.90
N MET A 403 -23.65 9.51 -13.02
CA MET A 403 -24.88 10.29 -12.82
C MET A 403 -25.23 11.16 -14.04
N LYS A 404 -24.24 11.78 -14.69
CA LYS A 404 -24.47 12.65 -15.87
C LYS A 404 -25.05 11.85 -17.04
N GLN A 405 -24.69 10.58 -17.17
CA GLN A 405 -25.17 9.68 -18.21
C GLN A 405 -26.53 9.03 -17.87
N GLY A 406 -27.17 9.42 -16.76
CA GLY A 406 -28.53 8.98 -16.41
C GLY A 406 -28.60 7.67 -15.62
N HIS A 407 -27.46 7.08 -15.24
CA HIS A 407 -27.45 5.87 -14.42
C HIS A 407 -27.92 6.16 -12.99
N LYS A 408 -28.55 5.15 -12.38
CA LYS A 408 -28.99 5.18 -10.98
C LYS A 408 -27.96 4.50 -10.10
N LEU A 409 -27.75 5.06 -8.91
CA LEU A 409 -26.78 4.51 -7.95
C LEU A 409 -27.01 3.04 -7.65
N SER A 410 -28.27 2.61 -7.58
CA SER A 410 -28.67 1.21 -7.36
C SER A 410 -28.14 0.20 -8.38
N GLU A 411 -27.62 0.66 -9.53
CA GLU A 411 -26.99 -0.20 -10.53
C GLU A 411 -25.59 -0.67 -10.10
N LEU A 412 -24.96 0.00 -9.13
CA LEU A 412 -23.65 -0.38 -8.62
C LEU A 412 -23.77 -1.44 -7.52
N SER A 413 -22.82 -2.37 -7.49
CA SER A 413 -22.78 -3.41 -6.45
C SER A 413 -22.31 -2.89 -5.09
N TYR A 414 -21.56 -1.79 -5.07
CA TYR A 414 -21.07 -1.12 -3.87
C TYR A 414 -21.31 0.38 -3.96
N HIS A 415 -21.61 1.01 -2.82
CA HIS A 415 -21.90 2.45 -2.75
C HIS A 415 -21.01 3.14 -1.73
N ALA A 416 -20.20 4.09 -2.21
CA ALA A 416 -19.50 5.03 -1.36
C ALA A 416 -20.49 6.05 -0.78
N LYS A 417 -20.78 5.94 0.53
CA LYS A 417 -21.86 6.70 1.20
C LYS A 417 -21.66 8.21 1.24
N TRP A 418 -20.41 8.68 1.31
CA TRP A 418 -20.08 10.10 1.56
C TRP A 418 -19.72 10.87 0.30
N PHE A 419 -20.21 10.46 -0.87
CA PHE A 419 -19.94 11.19 -2.11
C PHE A 419 -20.71 12.54 -2.15
N PRO A 420 -20.09 13.67 -2.56
CA PRO A 420 -18.70 13.84 -3.05
C PRO A 420 -17.68 14.20 -1.96
N ILE A 421 -18.11 14.39 -0.71
CA ILE A 421 -17.26 14.86 0.40
C ILE A 421 -16.06 13.93 0.63
N GLY A 422 -16.28 12.61 0.63
CA GLY A 422 -15.24 11.60 0.86
C GLY A 422 -14.04 11.71 -0.09
N PRO A 423 -14.22 11.58 -1.41
CA PRO A 423 -13.10 11.71 -2.35
C PRO A 423 -12.48 13.12 -2.37
N ILE A 424 -13.25 14.19 -2.14
CA ILE A 424 -12.69 15.56 -2.05
C ILE A 424 -11.77 15.69 -0.83
N LEU A 425 -12.22 15.21 0.33
CA LEU A 425 -11.41 15.23 1.55
C LEU A 425 -10.15 14.40 1.37
N ALA A 426 -10.24 13.23 0.73
CA ALA A 426 -9.08 12.40 0.41
C ALA A 426 -8.08 13.12 -0.50
N LEU A 427 -8.56 13.84 -1.53
CA LEU A 427 -7.71 14.64 -2.41
C LEU A 427 -6.98 15.75 -1.65
N ILE A 428 -7.71 16.51 -0.81
CA ILE A 428 -7.14 17.60 -0.02
C ILE A 428 -6.06 17.06 0.93
N LEU A 429 -6.34 15.96 1.63
CA LEU A 429 -5.36 15.36 2.53
C LEU A 429 -4.14 14.80 1.78
N CYS A 430 -4.30 14.17 0.61
CA CYS A 430 -3.15 13.73 -0.19
C CYS A 430 -2.26 14.92 -0.59
N VAL A 431 -2.85 16.02 -1.05
CA VAL A 431 -2.10 17.24 -1.40
C VAL A 431 -1.45 17.84 -0.16
N ALA A 432 -2.16 17.91 0.97
CA ALA A 432 -1.62 18.43 2.22
C ALA A 432 -0.43 17.61 2.74
N VAL A 433 -0.48 16.28 2.62
CA VAL A 433 0.65 15.41 2.99
C VAL A 433 1.84 15.61 2.06
N ILE A 434 1.59 15.61 0.73
CA ILE A 434 2.65 15.83 -0.25
C ILE A 434 3.35 17.17 0.02
N VAL A 435 2.59 18.26 0.14
CA VAL A 435 3.13 19.60 0.39
C VAL A 435 3.72 19.73 1.79
N GLY A 436 3.12 19.10 2.79
CA GLY A 436 3.49 19.21 4.21
C GLY A 436 4.62 18.30 4.66
N GLN A 437 5.28 17.58 3.75
CA GLN A 437 6.28 16.58 4.12
C GLN A 437 7.56 17.18 4.73
N ASP A 438 8.09 18.26 4.14
CA ASP A 438 9.27 18.94 4.69
C ASP A 438 9.19 20.47 4.55
N PRO A 439 8.27 21.11 5.30
CA PRO A 439 8.13 22.56 5.27
C PRO A 439 9.37 23.25 5.84
N GLN A 440 10.07 22.61 6.80
CA GLN A 440 11.22 23.20 7.46
C GLN A 440 12.39 23.38 6.48
N SER A 441 12.73 22.39 5.67
CA SER A 441 13.77 22.54 4.65
C SER A 441 13.41 23.58 3.60
N PHE A 442 12.11 23.70 3.26
CA PHE A 442 11.62 24.74 2.37
C PHE A 442 11.81 26.15 2.94
N PHE A 443 11.39 26.38 4.19
CA PHE A 443 11.54 27.69 4.84
C PHE A 443 12.99 28.02 5.21
N SER A 444 13.82 27.01 5.46
CA SER A 444 15.23 27.18 5.84
C SER A 444 16.17 27.29 4.63
N GLY A 445 15.65 27.18 3.40
CA GLY A 445 16.46 27.29 2.18
C GLY A 445 17.34 26.08 1.87
N HIS A 446 17.10 24.92 2.47
CA HIS A 446 17.84 23.67 2.20
C HIS A 446 17.33 23.00 0.92
N TRP A 447 17.57 23.65 -0.22
CA TRP A 447 17.02 23.22 -1.52
C TRP A 447 17.40 21.79 -1.93
N GLU A 448 18.58 21.30 -1.53
CA GLU A 448 18.97 19.91 -1.79
C GLU A 448 18.04 18.92 -1.07
N GLN A 449 17.73 19.15 0.22
CA GLN A 449 16.81 18.32 0.98
C GLN A 449 15.39 18.41 0.43
N VAL A 450 14.95 19.59 0.01
CA VAL A 450 13.66 19.76 -0.68
C VAL A 450 13.65 18.94 -1.98
N LEU A 451 14.71 19.00 -2.79
CA LEU A 451 14.77 18.21 -4.02
C LEU A 451 14.73 16.71 -3.75
N VAL A 452 15.46 16.22 -2.75
CA VAL A 452 15.45 14.80 -2.34
C VAL A 452 14.06 14.38 -1.88
N THR A 453 13.45 15.15 -0.97
CA THR A 453 12.15 14.82 -0.36
C THR A 453 11.03 14.80 -1.40
N TYR A 454 11.04 15.74 -2.34
CA TYR A 454 9.95 15.93 -3.30
C TYR A 454 10.23 15.31 -4.67
N ILE A 455 11.33 14.57 -4.88
CA ILE A 455 11.76 14.06 -6.20
C ILE A 455 10.71 13.22 -6.93
N SER A 456 9.80 12.56 -6.19
CA SER A 456 8.71 11.79 -6.79
C SER A 456 7.74 12.66 -7.58
N VAL A 457 7.49 13.90 -7.15
CA VAL A 457 6.54 14.83 -7.78
C VAL A 457 6.99 15.20 -9.20
N PRO A 458 8.20 15.76 -9.43
CA PRO A 458 8.66 16.04 -10.78
C PRO A 458 8.80 14.76 -11.61
N LEU A 459 9.18 13.62 -11.02
CA LEU A 459 9.25 12.35 -11.74
C LEU A 459 7.88 11.94 -12.32
N VAL A 460 6.82 12.00 -11.52
CA VAL A 460 5.47 11.69 -12.00
C VAL A 460 4.95 12.75 -12.98
N LEU A 461 5.26 14.02 -12.76
CA LEU A 461 4.90 15.09 -13.69
C LEU A 461 5.58 14.91 -15.05
N VAL A 462 6.84 14.49 -15.09
CA VAL A 462 7.55 14.18 -16.34
C VAL A 462 6.89 13.01 -17.05
N LEU A 463 6.50 11.94 -16.34
CA LEU A 463 5.76 10.83 -16.93
C LEU A 463 4.40 11.29 -17.50
N TYR A 464 3.65 12.07 -16.72
CA TYR A 464 2.34 12.59 -17.11
C TYR A 464 2.44 13.52 -18.33
N LEU A 465 3.23 14.59 -18.24
CA LEU A 465 3.37 15.59 -19.29
C LEU A 465 4.06 15.02 -20.52
N GLY A 466 5.09 14.18 -20.35
CA GLY A 466 5.77 13.52 -21.45
C GLY A 466 4.84 12.65 -22.28
N TYR A 467 4.01 11.84 -21.64
CA TYR A 467 3.00 11.04 -22.35
C TYR A 467 1.92 11.92 -22.97
N LYS A 468 1.43 12.92 -22.22
CA LYS A 468 0.39 13.84 -22.66
C LYS A 468 0.79 14.61 -23.92
N PHE A 469 2.02 15.12 -23.99
CA PHE A 469 2.53 15.82 -25.17
C PHE A 469 2.80 14.88 -26.33
N LYS A 470 3.38 13.69 -26.08
CA LYS A 470 3.67 12.71 -27.13
C LYS A 470 2.41 12.11 -27.78
N LYS A 471 1.35 11.93 -26.99
CA LYS A 471 0.09 11.28 -27.43
C LYS A 471 -1.08 12.25 -27.58
N HIS A 472 -0.86 13.54 -27.33
CA HIS A 472 -1.87 14.61 -27.40
C HIS A 472 -3.16 14.27 -26.66
N THR A 473 -3.05 13.63 -25.49
CA THR A 473 -4.21 13.18 -24.72
C THR A 473 -4.93 14.37 -24.07
N LYS A 474 -6.23 14.21 -23.85
CA LYS A 474 -7.09 15.23 -23.24
C LYS A 474 -7.86 14.63 -22.07
N LEU A 475 -8.28 15.51 -21.16
CA LEU A 475 -9.24 15.16 -20.14
C LEU A 475 -10.54 14.70 -20.80
N ILE A 476 -10.99 13.50 -20.46
CA ILE A 476 -12.19 12.91 -21.08
C ILE A 476 -13.42 13.70 -20.61
N PRO A 477 -14.32 14.16 -21.49
CA PRO A 477 -15.59 14.76 -21.08
C PRO A 477 -16.44 13.78 -20.29
N LEU A 478 -17.16 14.24 -19.25
CA LEU A 478 -17.92 13.35 -18.34
C LEU A 478 -18.99 12.50 -19.06
N ASP A 479 -19.54 13.00 -20.16
CA ASP A 479 -20.49 12.33 -21.04
C ASP A 479 -19.86 11.27 -21.96
N GLN A 480 -18.53 11.27 -22.10
CA GLN A 480 -17.76 10.33 -22.92
C GLN A 480 -16.98 9.30 -22.09
N VAL A 481 -17.00 9.43 -20.77
CA VAL A 481 -16.36 8.46 -19.88
C VAL A 481 -17.11 7.14 -19.97
N ASP A 482 -16.44 6.07 -20.38
CA ASP A 482 -17.04 4.73 -20.37
C ASP A 482 -17.19 4.24 -18.93
N VAL A 483 -18.42 4.23 -18.42
CA VAL A 483 -18.77 3.76 -17.08
C VAL A 483 -19.35 2.33 -17.07
N SER A 484 -19.35 1.67 -18.22
CA SER A 484 -19.94 0.35 -18.38
C SER A 484 -19.26 -0.68 -17.46
N PRO A 485 -20.03 -1.58 -16.84
CA PRO A 485 -19.43 -2.65 -16.05
C PRO A 485 -18.67 -3.62 -16.96
N VAL A 486 -17.52 -4.12 -16.49
CA VAL A 486 -16.73 -5.13 -17.22
C VAL A 486 -17.07 -6.52 -16.69
N HIS A 487 -17.49 -7.44 -17.57
CA HIS A 487 -17.87 -8.81 -17.19
C HIS A 487 -16.66 -9.69 -16.83
N LYS A 488 -16.94 -10.91 -16.32
CA LYS A 488 -15.94 -11.88 -15.82
C LYS A 488 -14.87 -12.27 -16.85
N ASP A 489 -15.12 -12.03 -18.13
CA ASP A 489 -14.25 -12.33 -19.28
C ASP A 489 -13.43 -11.12 -19.78
N GLY A 490 -13.60 -9.93 -19.19
CA GLY A 490 -12.90 -8.71 -19.63
C GLY A 490 -13.56 -8.02 -20.83
N THR A 491 -14.72 -8.48 -21.29
CA THR A 491 -15.46 -7.82 -22.38
C THR A 491 -16.40 -6.73 -21.85
N LEU A 492 -16.52 -5.64 -22.61
CA LEU A 492 -17.47 -4.56 -22.36
C LEU A 492 -18.88 -5.05 -22.70
N LYS A 493 -19.86 -4.66 -21.89
CA LYS A 493 -21.27 -4.88 -22.23
C LYS A 493 -21.60 -4.01 -23.44
N GLU A 494 -21.91 -4.61 -24.59
CA GLU A 494 -22.54 -3.85 -25.68
C GLU A 494 -23.82 -3.24 -25.13
N SER A 495 -23.96 -1.92 -25.26
CA SER A 495 -25.19 -1.25 -24.87
C SER A 495 -26.31 -1.85 -25.73
N SER A 496 -27.31 -2.46 -25.09
CA SER A 496 -28.54 -2.78 -25.78
C SER A 496 -29.21 -1.44 -26.08
N THR A 497 -28.92 -0.85 -27.24
CA THR A 497 -29.83 0.06 -27.90
C THR A 497 -31.12 -0.73 -28.10
N LYS A 498 -32.09 -0.52 -27.20
CA LYS A 498 -33.48 -0.85 -27.46
C LYS A 498 -34.05 0.32 -28.25
N ASP A 499 -34.55 -0.02 -29.43
CA ASP A 499 -35.36 0.81 -30.32
C ASP A 499 -36.53 1.49 -29.60
#